data_AF-A0AAN8UTJ2-F1
#
_entry.id   AF-A0AAN8UTJ2-F1
#
_cell.length_a   1.000
_cell.length_b   1.000
_cell.length_c   1.000
_cell.angle_alpha   90.00
_cell.angle_beta   90.00
_cell.angle_gamma   90.00
#
_symmetry.space_group_name_H-M   'P 1'
#
loop_
_entity.id
_entity.type
_entity.pdbx_description
1 polymer ?
#
loop_
_entity_poly.entity_id
_entity_poly.type
_entity_poly.pdbx_seq_one_letter_code
_entity_poly.pdbx_strand_id
1 'polypeptide(L)'
;MRGYNDHECTKVDRWSLGALLSACANDHEGFRRGEAVHGLVIIFGFGLDTHLANSIVYMYAAFKDVEIAVRVFDDIPNEHRDVASWNILISGLSSNGRTERALGIFKDMISLGMVKPDRLTIISMLKLSAELGRAENSGWLHEYIRSQHSSFLLSNDIVILTALINMHARSGNLDLARKIFDGVEEKNVVCWSAMIANYEQSSYPDEALYLFAKMLKEGGSRRFEVKPDAVTVISTISACAKLGASRPGKVIHKYTIATGLYQDARVGSALIDMYAKCGDIELGRQVFEEMKESSRTVISWSSMIGAEGLHGEGRRALQLLMDMQNEGIKPNEITYICALTACSHAGLVEEGKSCFDSMMSDQCIRPSLKHYCCLVDLLGRSGKLDEAYNVIRNMTIEADVVVWGSLLASCHRHGNGKLGEAVEKKILSLNSNDVGHKVLLANMYEDAGRLDDTIRMRVELRKNGLKKVAGQSFIEVGNKIYNFLAEDHSHHESGLIYKELNDLDARIKRVAKYGPKLINKVEEKELEGIISRCKYHSERLAIAFAVMTMRRNGTSSVTPGGEIPIRITKNLRVCRDCHIYTKLVSEVLRRDLIVRDAHRFHHFKDGICSCRDYW
;
A
#
# COMPACT_ATOMS: atom_id res chain seq x y z
N MET A 1 -11.77 35.57 -76.75
CA MET A 1 -10.42 35.08 -76.38
C MET A 1 -10.16 35.43 -74.93
N ARG A 2 -9.77 34.42 -74.13
CA ARG A 2 -9.20 34.49 -72.76
C ARG A 2 -10.18 34.98 -71.69
N GLY A 3 -10.53 34.24 -70.65
CA GLY A 3 -9.84 33.15 -69.97
C GLY A 3 -9.92 33.46 -68.49
N TYR A 4 -11.06 33.14 -67.87
CA TYR A 4 -11.19 33.16 -66.41
C TYR A 4 -10.68 31.81 -65.91
N ASN A 5 -9.57 31.84 -65.19
CA ASN A 5 -8.99 30.68 -64.53
C ASN A 5 -9.97 30.14 -63.49
N ASP A 6 -10.31 28.87 -63.65
CA ASP A 6 -10.87 28.02 -62.60
C ASP A 6 -10.04 28.16 -61.33
N HIS A 7 -10.73 28.42 -60.22
CA HIS A 7 -10.18 28.16 -58.90
C HIS A 7 -9.81 26.68 -58.83
N GLU A 8 -8.52 26.38 -58.68
CA GLU A 8 -8.06 25.11 -58.12
C GLU A 8 -8.63 24.99 -56.69
N CYS A 9 -9.86 24.50 -56.59
CA CYS A 9 -10.39 23.96 -55.36
C CYS A 9 -9.49 22.76 -55.04
N THR A 10 -8.66 22.88 -54.01
CA THR A 10 -7.85 21.78 -53.48
C THR A 10 -8.78 20.58 -53.29
N LYS A 11 -8.65 19.57 -54.15
CA LYS A 11 -9.40 18.32 -54.00
C LYS A 11 -9.07 17.78 -52.62
N VAL A 12 -10.08 17.64 -51.78
CA VAL A 12 -9.94 17.00 -50.47
C VAL A 12 -9.41 15.59 -50.71
N ASP A 13 -8.19 15.34 -50.28
CA ASP A 13 -7.53 14.05 -50.40
C ASP A 13 -7.52 13.29 -49.07
N ARG A 14 -7.36 11.96 -49.15
CA ARG A 14 -7.39 11.06 -48.00
C ARG A 14 -6.28 11.31 -46.97
N TRP A 15 -5.12 11.82 -47.38
CA TRP A 15 -4.01 12.09 -46.45
C TRP A 15 -4.30 13.34 -45.62
N SER A 16 -4.84 14.36 -46.26
CA SER A 16 -5.29 15.60 -45.62
C SER A 16 -6.37 15.31 -44.56
N LEU A 17 -7.37 14.48 -44.89
CA LEU A 17 -8.41 14.05 -43.93
C LEU A 17 -7.85 13.22 -42.78
N GLY A 18 -6.93 12.29 -43.05
CA GLY A 18 -6.27 11.48 -42.03
C GLY A 18 -5.46 12.33 -41.04
N ALA A 19 -4.71 13.31 -41.55
CA ALA A 19 -3.95 14.25 -40.71
C ALA A 19 -4.87 15.12 -39.85
N LEU A 20 -6.00 15.59 -40.39
CA LEU A 20 -7.01 16.35 -39.64
C LEU A 20 -7.61 15.51 -38.50
N LEU A 21 -7.93 14.24 -38.73
CA LEU A 21 -8.42 13.33 -37.69
C LEU A 21 -7.40 13.15 -36.57
N SER A 22 -6.13 12.92 -36.92
CA SER A 22 -5.05 12.82 -35.93
C SER A 22 -4.83 14.12 -35.16
N ALA A 23 -4.97 15.28 -35.81
CA ALA A 23 -4.90 16.57 -35.14
C ALA A 23 -6.07 16.77 -34.17
N CYS A 24 -7.29 16.40 -34.58
CA CYS A 24 -8.47 16.47 -33.71
C CYS A 24 -8.33 15.55 -32.50
N ALA A 25 -7.79 14.34 -32.66
CA ALA A 25 -7.57 13.39 -31.56
C ALA A 25 -6.62 13.92 -30.47
N ASN A 26 -5.71 14.83 -30.83
CA ASN A 26 -4.74 15.43 -29.91
C ASN A 26 -5.19 16.78 -29.34
N ASP A 27 -6.40 17.23 -29.66
CA ASP A 27 -6.99 18.50 -29.21
C ASP A 27 -8.16 18.22 -28.25
N HIS A 28 -8.12 18.75 -27.03
CA HIS A 28 -9.17 18.53 -26.03
C HIS A 28 -10.57 19.01 -26.48
N GLU A 29 -10.64 19.98 -27.40
CA GLU A 29 -11.90 20.47 -27.99
C GLU A 29 -12.09 19.99 -29.44
N GLY A 30 -11.31 18.97 -29.84
CA GLY A 30 -11.29 18.44 -31.20
C GLY A 30 -12.48 17.55 -31.56
N PHE A 31 -13.28 17.08 -30.58
CA PHE A 31 -14.29 16.05 -30.80
C PHE A 31 -15.28 16.39 -31.93
N ARG A 32 -15.95 17.55 -31.85
CA ARG A 32 -16.94 17.97 -32.87
C ARG A 32 -16.32 18.17 -34.25
N ARG A 33 -15.07 18.64 -34.31
CA ARG A 33 -14.33 18.77 -35.57
C ARG A 33 -14.00 17.39 -36.13
N GLY A 34 -13.59 16.45 -35.26
CA GLY A 34 -13.37 15.05 -35.62
C GLY A 34 -14.62 14.38 -36.20
N GLU A 35 -15.79 14.60 -35.60
CA GLU A 35 -17.07 14.10 -36.12
C GLU A 35 -17.40 14.70 -37.49
N ALA A 36 -17.18 16.00 -37.68
CA ALA A 36 -17.39 16.65 -38.97
C ALA A 36 -16.45 16.07 -40.05
N VAL A 37 -15.18 15.85 -39.71
CA VAL A 37 -14.20 15.25 -40.63
C VAL A 37 -14.55 13.80 -40.96
N HIS A 38 -15.03 13.01 -39.98
CA HIS A 38 -15.56 11.67 -40.22
C HIS A 38 -16.77 11.71 -41.18
N GLY A 39 -17.69 12.67 -41.01
CA GLY A 39 -18.78 12.89 -41.95
C GLY A 39 -18.29 13.18 -43.38
N LEU A 40 -17.23 13.98 -43.54
CA LEU A 40 -16.61 14.24 -44.84
C LEU A 40 -16.00 12.97 -45.47
N VAL A 41 -15.37 12.10 -44.67
CA VAL A 41 -14.85 10.80 -45.15
C VAL A 41 -15.97 9.97 -45.79
N ILE A 42 -17.16 9.94 -45.17
CA ILE A 42 -18.33 9.24 -45.71
C ILE A 42 -18.84 9.92 -46.99
N ILE A 43 -19.02 11.24 -46.97
CA ILE A 43 -19.57 12.02 -48.11
C ILE A 43 -18.68 11.92 -49.35
N PHE A 44 -17.36 11.98 -49.19
CA PHE A 44 -16.43 11.87 -50.31
C PHE A 44 -16.16 10.42 -50.76
N GLY A 45 -16.83 9.43 -50.16
CA GLY A 45 -16.73 8.03 -50.57
C GLY A 45 -15.44 7.34 -50.14
N PHE A 46 -14.74 7.87 -49.13
CA PHE A 46 -13.51 7.29 -48.59
C PHE A 46 -13.76 6.29 -47.44
N GLY A 47 -15.02 5.95 -47.14
CA GLY A 47 -15.38 5.07 -46.02
C GLY A 47 -14.79 3.66 -46.07
N LEU A 48 -14.30 3.19 -47.22
CA LEU A 48 -13.63 1.89 -47.38
C LEU A 48 -12.09 1.97 -47.29
N ASP A 49 -11.51 3.15 -47.13
CA ASP A 49 -10.05 3.31 -46.97
C ASP A 49 -9.63 2.95 -45.55
N THR A 50 -8.90 1.83 -45.40
CA THR A 50 -8.45 1.31 -44.10
C THR A 50 -7.62 2.31 -43.31
N HIS A 51 -6.77 3.11 -43.96
CA HIS A 51 -5.93 4.08 -43.25
C HIS A 51 -6.76 5.20 -42.63
N LEU A 52 -7.76 5.70 -43.36
CA LEU A 52 -8.71 6.67 -42.83
C LEU A 52 -9.58 6.09 -41.72
N ALA A 53 -10.09 4.87 -41.90
CA ALA A 53 -10.84 4.17 -40.86
C ALA A 53 -10.00 4.04 -39.57
N ASN A 54 -8.73 3.67 -39.68
CA ASN A 54 -7.79 3.59 -38.56
C ASN A 54 -7.59 4.94 -37.84
N SER A 55 -7.47 6.04 -38.60
CA SER A 55 -7.42 7.39 -38.02
C SER A 55 -8.72 7.77 -37.28
N ILE A 56 -9.88 7.34 -37.79
CA ILE A 56 -11.18 7.56 -37.14
C ILE A 56 -11.29 6.74 -35.84
N VAL A 57 -10.91 5.45 -35.86
CA VAL A 57 -10.89 4.59 -34.66
C VAL A 57 -10.02 5.21 -33.57
N TYR A 58 -8.81 5.67 -33.93
CA TYR A 58 -7.91 6.35 -33.00
C TYR A 58 -8.55 7.63 -32.41
N MET A 59 -9.18 8.44 -33.25
CA MET A 59 -9.83 9.70 -32.83
C MET A 59 -10.93 9.43 -31.80
N TYR A 60 -11.88 8.54 -32.09
CA TYR A 60 -12.95 8.23 -31.14
C TYR A 60 -12.44 7.58 -29.84
N ALA A 61 -11.45 6.70 -29.94
CA ALA A 61 -10.82 6.12 -28.75
C ALA A 61 -10.15 7.18 -27.87
N ALA A 62 -9.50 8.20 -28.46
CA ALA A 62 -8.89 9.32 -27.71
C ALA A 62 -9.94 10.13 -26.92
N PHE A 63 -11.16 10.26 -27.44
CA PHE A 63 -12.29 10.92 -26.77
C PHE A 63 -13.14 9.99 -25.89
N LYS A 64 -12.68 8.76 -25.65
CA LYS A 64 -13.34 7.76 -24.81
C LYS A 64 -14.68 7.23 -25.35
N ASP A 65 -14.98 7.48 -26.63
CA ASP A 65 -16.14 6.89 -27.32
C ASP A 65 -15.75 5.59 -28.01
N VAL A 66 -15.60 4.55 -27.20
CA VAL A 66 -15.06 3.27 -27.66
C VAL A 66 -16.10 2.47 -28.46
N GLU A 67 -17.38 2.76 -28.25
CA GLU A 67 -18.48 2.13 -28.97
C GLU A 67 -18.47 2.53 -30.45
N ILE A 68 -18.29 3.82 -30.77
CA ILE A 68 -18.14 4.25 -32.16
C ILE A 68 -16.83 3.75 -32.76
N ALA A 69 -15.73 3.79 -32.00
CA ALA A 69 -14.45 3.26 -32.45
C ALA A 69 -14.56 1.78 -32.88
N VAL A 70 -15.29 0.95 -32.14
CA VAL A 70 -15.51 -0.45 -32.51
C VAL A 70 -16.41 -0.58 -33.75
N ARG A 71 -17.47 0.23 -33.88
CA ARG A 71 -18.32 0.19 -35.08
C ARG A 71 -17.54 0.52 -36.34
N VAL A 72 -16.72 1.58 -36.31
CA VAL A 72 -15.89 1.98 -37.46
C VAL A 72 -14.90 0.87 -37.82
N PHE A 73 -14.34 0.17 -36.83
CA PHE A 73 -13.49 -0.99 -37.07
C PHE A 73 -14.29 -2.17 -37.68
N ASP A 74 -15.50 -2.42 -37.18
CA ASP A 74 -16.37 -3.50 -37.66
C ASP A 74 -16.79 -3.27 -39.12
N ASP A 75 -16.93 -2.02 -39.54
CA ASP A 75 -17.24 -1.62 -40.92
C ASP A 75 -16.06 -1.86 -41.90
N ILE A 76 -14.81 -1.99 -41.41
CA ILE A 76 -13.67 -2.38 -42.25
C ILE A 76 -13.83 -3.84 -42.67
N PRO A 77 -13.87 -4.17 -43.98
CA PRO A 77 -13.93 -5.56 -44.43
C PRO A 77 -12.78 -6.39 -43.86
N ASN A 78 -13.05 -7.62 -43.43
CA ASN A 78 -12.06 -8.48 -42.75
C ASN A 78 -10.75 -8.65 -43.54
N GLU A 79 -10.84 -8.75 -44.86
CA GLU A 79 -9.69 -8.88 -45.78
C GLU A 79 -8.83 -7.62 -45.91
N HIS A 80 -9.38 -6.46 -45.51
CA HIS A 80 -8.69 -5.17 -45.54
C HIS A 80 -8.15 -4.73 -44.17
N ARG A 81 -8.46 -5.47 -43.09
CA ARG A 81 -7.94 -5.17 -41.75
C ARG A 81 -6.47 -5.57 -41.66
N ASP A 82 -5.60 -4.56 -41.59
CA ASP A 82 -4.17 -4.76 -41.37
C ASP A 82 -3.83 -4.82 -39.86
N VAL A 83 -2.58 -5.15 -39.53
CA VAL A 83 -2.11 -5.22 -38.13
C VAL A 83 -2.29 -3.88 -37.39
N ALA A 84 -2.17 -2.75 -38.10
CA ALA A 84 -2.38 -1.43 -37.51
C ALA A 84 -3.83 -1.22 -37.06
N SER A 85 -4.79 -1.69 -37.86
CA SER A 85 -6.23 -1.65 -37.55
C SER A 85 -6.53 -2.32 -36.22
N TRP A 86 -6.01 -3.54 -36.02
CA TRP A 86 -6.16 -4.29 -34.77
C TRP A 86 -5.44 -3.61 -33.60
N ASN A 87 -4.19 -3.15 -33.80
CA ASN A 87 -3.38 -2.54 -32.75
C ASN A 87 -4.00 -1.23 -32.23
N ILE A 88 -4.53 -0.39 -33.12
CA ILE A 88 -5.20 0.87 -32.74
C ILE A 88 -6.44 0.58 -31.90
N LEU A 89 -7.27 -0.40 -32.31
CA LEU A 89 -8.47 -0.74 -31.55
C LEU A 89 -8.14 -1.36 -30.18
N ILE A 90 -7.19 -2.31 -30.13
CA ILE A 90 -6.74 -2.93 -28.88
C ILE A 90 -6.19 -1.86 -27.91
N SER A 91 -5.34 -0.96 -28.41
CA SER A 91 -4.76 0.12 -27.61
C SER A 91 -5.83 1.11 -27.16
N GLY A 92 -6.80 1.45 -28.01
CA GLY A 92 -7.92 2.33 -27.69
C GLY A 92 -8.86 1.74 -26.64
N LEU A 93 -9.15 0.45 -26.71
CA LEU A 93 -9.92 -0.26 -25.67
C LEU A 93 -9.16 -0.30 -24.34
N SER A 94 -7.85 -0.57 -24.39
CA SER A 94 -6.96 -0.60 -23.22
C SER A 94 -6.93 0.74 -22.49
N SER A 95 -6.65 1.84 -23.20
CA SER A 95 -6.54 3.17 -22.60
C SER A 95 -7.85 3.67 -21.97
N ASN A 96 -8.98 3.08 -22.38
CA ASN A 96 -10.31 3.34 -21.85
C ASN A 96 -10.80 2.30 -20.83
N GLY A 97 -9.90 1.47 -20.29
CA GLY A 97 -10.19 0.52 -19.22
C GLY A 97 -11.06 -0.68 -19.65
N ARG A 98 -11.23 -0.91 -20.95
CA ARG A 98 -12.00 -2.03 -21.51
C ARG A 98 -11.09 -3.24 -21.79
N THR A 99 -10.25 -3.62 -20.82
CA THR A 99 -9.17 -4.60 -20.97
C THR A 99 -9.66 -6.00 -21.39
N GLU A 100 -10.78 -6.48 -20.85
CA GLU A 100 -11.38 -7.77 -21.26
C GLU A 100 -11.82 -7.76 -22.73
N ARG A 101 -12.42 -6.66 -23.19
CA ARG A 101 -12.85 -6.52 -24.59
C ARG A 101 -11.65 -6.43 -25.52
N ALA A 102 -10.58 -5.76 -25.11
CA ALA A 102 -9.32 -5.72 -25.86
C ALA A 102 -8.72 -7.13 -26.06
N LEU A 103 -8.75 -7.99 -25.02
CA LEU A 103 -8.37 -9.41 -25.16
C LEU A 103 -9.31 -10.18 -26.09
N GLY A 104 -10.61 -9.88 -26.06
CA GLY A 104 -11.59 -10.43 -27.00
C GLY A 104 -11.22 -10.13 -28.45
N ILE A 105 -10.99 -8.84 -28.77
CA ILE A 105 -10.56 -8.39 -30.10
C ILE A 105 -9.26 -9.07 -30.55
N PHE A 106 -8.32 -9.30 -29.63
CA PHE A 106 -7.11 -10.05 -29.97
C PHE A 106 -7.37 -11.54 -30.26
N LYS A 107 -8.28 -12.18 -29.53
CA LYS A 107 -8.73 -13.55 -29.85
C LYS A 107 -9.42 -13.60 -31.22
N ASP A 108 -10.19 -12.57 -31.57
CA ASP A 108 -10.83 -12.45 -32.88
C ASP A 108 -9.78 -12.34 -33.99
N MET A 109 -8.75 -11.49 -33.81
CA MET A 109 -7.59 -11.37 -34.72
C MET A 109 -6.94 -12.73 -34.99
N ILE A 110 -6.69 -13.52 -33.92
CA ILE A 110 -6.09 -14.86 -34.04
C ILE A 110 -7.05 -15.82 -34.75
N SER A 111 -8.35 -15.80 -34.40
CA SER A 111 -9.34 -16.72 -34.95
C SER A 111 -9.60 -16.52 -36.44
N LEU A 112 -9.56 -15.27 -36.92
CA LEU A 112 -9.70 -14.95 -38.33
C LEU A 112 -8.47 -15.37 -39.13
N GLY A 113 -7.29 -15.33 -38.52
CA GLY A 113 -6.03 -15.81 -39.14
C GLY A 113 -5.57 -15.03 -40.38
N MET A 114 -6.21 -13.91 -40.70
CA MET A 114 -5.92 -13.09 -41.90
C MET A 114 -4.57 -12.36 -41.77
N VAL A 115 -4.23 -11.93 -40.56
CA VAL A 115 -2.99 -11.23 -40.24
C VAL A 115 -2.36 -11.83 -38.99
N LYS A 116 -1.02 -11.89 -38.95
CA LYS A 116 -0.30 -12.37 -37.76
C LYS A 116 -0.04 -11.22 -36.80
N PRO A 117 -0.28 -11.40 -35.48
CA PRO A 117 0.15 -10.45 -34.46
C PRO A 117 1.64 -10.12 -34.58
N ASP A 118 1.99 -8.84 -34.53
CA ASP A 118 3.38 -8.43 -34.52
C ASP A 118 3.92 -8.36 -33.07
N ARG A 119 5.21 -8.01 -32.94
CA ARG A 119 5.85 -7.87 -31.63
C ARG A 119 5.15 -6.84 -30.74
N LEU A 120 4.62 -5.75 -31.31
CA LEU A 120 3.91 -4.71 -30.55
C LEU A 120 2.56 -5.21 -30.06
N THR A 121 1.83 -5.96 -30.89
CA THR A 121 0.59 -6.63 -30.51
C THR A 121 0.85 -7.55 -29.31
N ILE A 122 1.86 -8.43 -29.38
CA ILE A 122 2.19 -9.37 -28.30
C ILE A 122 2.55 -8.64 -26.99
N ILE A 123 3.41 -7.62 -27.04
CA ILE A 123 3.77 -6.83 -25.86
C ILE A 123 2.52 -6.19 -25.24
N SER A 124 1.63 -5.63 -26.06
CA SER A 124 0.39 -5.03 -25.60
C SER A 124 -0.50 -6.07 -24.91
N MET A 125 -0.63 -7.26 -25.48
CA MET A 125 -1.45 -8.31 -24.87
C MET A 125 -0.90 -8.86 -23.57
N LEU A 126 0.43 -9.01 -23.47
CA LEU A 126 1.07 -9.41 -22.21
C LEU A 126 0.81 -8.38 -21.11
N LYS A 127 0.87 -7.07 -21.42
CA LYS A 127 0.53 -5.99 -20.48
C LYS A 127 -0.93 -6.05 -20.04
N LEU A 128 -1.88 -6.18 -20.98
CA LEU A 128 -3.31 -6.29 -20.68
C LEU A 128 -3.63 -7.52 -19.82
N SER A 129 -3.01 -8.65 -20.12
CA SER A 129 -3.17 -9.86 -19.30
C SER A 129 -2.60 -9.66 -17.90
N ALA A 130 -1.48 -8.94 -17.75
CA ALA A 130 -0.90 -8.61 -16.46
C ALA A 130 -1.81 -7.66 -15.64
N GLU A 131 -2.48 -6.71 -16.29
CA GLU A 131 -3.45 -5.81 -15.65
C GLU A 131 -4.66 -6.57 -15.10
N LEU A 132 -5.15 -7.58 -15.83
CA LEU A 132 -6.29 -8.40 -15.41
C LEU A 132 -5.93 -9.43 -14.34
N GLY A 133 -4.69 -9.91 -14.31
CA GLY A 133 -4.21 -10.85 -13.30
C GLY A 133 -4.93 -12.21 -13.28
N ARG A 134 -5.48 -12.65 -14.42
CA ARG A 134 -6.17 -13.95 -14.52
C ARG A 134 -5.21 -15.04 -15.01
N ALA A 135 -5.07 -16.10 -14.21
CA ALA A 135 -4.20 -17.24 -14.52
C ALA A 135 -4.51 -17.89 -15.88
N GLU A 136 -5.79 -18.03 -16.24
CA GLU A 136 -6.21 -18.55 -17.54
C GLU A 136 -5.59 -17.77 -18.70
N ASN A 137 -5.66 -16.42 -18.64
CA ASN A 137 -5.12 -15.54 -19.65
C ASN A 137 -3.61 -15.67 -19.80
N SER A 138 -2.90 -15.75 -18.67
CA SER A 138 -1.46 -15.91 -18.67
C SER A 138 -1.00 -17.25 -19.28
N GLY A 139 -1.77 -18.32 -19.07
CA GLY A 139 -1.44 -19.66 -19.57
C GLY A 139 -1.57 -19.75 -21.08
N TRP A 140 -2.75 -19.42 -21.63
CA TRP A 140 -2.99 -19.57 -23.06
C TRP A 140 -2.16 -18.60 -23.89
N LEU A 141 -1.92 -17.37 -23.41
CA LEU A 141 -1.13 -16.38 -24.17
C LEU A 141 0.34 -16.78 -24.23
N HIS A 142 0.90 -17.31 -23.12
CA HIS A 142 2.26 -17.86 -23.13
C HIS A 142 2.37 -19.06 -24.06
N GLU A 143 1.39 -19.96 -24.07
CA GLU A 143 1.32 -21.10 -24.98
C GLU A 143 1.22 -20.68 -26.46
N TYR A 144 0.41 -19.65 -26.75
CA TYR A 144 0.31 -19.06 -28.07
C TYR A 144 1.65 -18.48 -28.54
N ILE A 145 2.36 -17.73 -27.68
CA ILE A 145 3.70 -17.21 -28.00
C ILE A 145 4.67 -18.38 -28.25
N ARG A 146 4.63 -19.42 -27.42
CA ARG A 146 5.51 -20.58 -27.57
C ARG A 146 5.27 -21.34 -28.88
N SER A 147 4.04 -21.43 -29.36
CA SER A 147 3.68 -22.17 -30.57
C SER A 147 3.80 -21.34 -31.85
N GLN A 148 3.37 -20.08 -31.84
CA GLN A 148 3.29 -19.22 -33.04
C GLN A 148 4.44 -18.20 -33.15
N HIS A 149 5.10 -17.88 -32.03
CA HIS A 149 6.14 -16.85 -31.93
C HIS A 149 7.39 -17.34 -31.16
N SER A 150 7.74 -18.62 -31.32
CA SER A 150 8.84 -19.28 -30.61
C SER A 150 10.19 -18.57 -30.80
N SER A 151 10.37 -17.87 -31.92
CA SER A 151 11.56 -17.07 -32.21
C SER A 151 11.88 -16.06 -31.12
N PHE A 152 10.88 -15.42 -30.50
CA PHE A 152 11.11 -14.47 -29.41
C PHE A 152 11.71 -15.12 -28.15
N LEU A 153 11.32 -16.36 -27.86
CA LEU A 153 11.83 -17.12 -26.72
C LEU A 153 13.23 -17.66 -27.03
N LEU A 154 13.43 -18.18 -28.25
CA LEU A 154 14.71 -18.72 -28.71
C LEU A 154 15.78 -17.64 -28.84
N SER A 155 15.41 -16.44 -29.27
CA SER A 155 16.31 -15.28 -29.36
C SER A 155 16.52 -14.56 -28.02
N ASN A 156 15.94 -15.08 -26.93
CA ASN A 156 15.97 -14.47 -25.59
C ASN A 156 15.53 -12.99 -25.59
N ASP A 157 14.43 -12.64 -26.29
CA ASP A 157 13.97 -11.25 -26.42
C ASP A 157 13.61 -10.65 -25.04
N ILE A 158 14.49 -9.80 -24.52
CA ILE A 158 14.38 -9.22 -23.17
C ILE A 158 13.06 -8.50 -22.92
N VAL A 159 12.46 -7.87 -23.93
CA VAL A 159 11.21 -7.11 -23.75
C VAL A 159 10.02 -8.06 -23.62
N ILE A 160 9.97 -9.10 -24.45
CA ILE A 160 8.93 -10.13 -24.39
C ILE A 160 9.07 -10.93 -23.09
N LEU A 161 10.29 -11.35 -22.74
CA LEU A 161 10.55 -12.09 -21.51
C LEU A 161 10.20 -11.28 -20.26
N THR A 162 10.56 -9.98 -20.23
CA THR A 162 10.17 -9.09 -19.11
C THR A 162 8.65 -8.92 -19.02
N ALA A 163 7.95 -8.80 -20.15
CA ALA A 163 6.49 -8.72 -20.17
C ALA A 163 5.83 -10.04 -19.72
N LEU A 164 6.39 -11.20 -20.10
CA LEU A 164 5.95 -12.53 -19.62
C LEU A 164 6.15 -12.68 -18.11
N ILE A 165 7.29 -12.24 -17.58
CA ILE A 165 7.57 -12.24 -16.13
C ILE A 165 6.47 -11.45 -15.40
N ASN A 166 6.18 -10.23 -15.86
CA ASN A 166 5.17 -9.39 -15.24
C ASN A 166 3.75 -9.99 -15.35
N MET A 167 3.39 -10.57 -16.50
CA MET A 167 2.09 -11.23 -16.69
C MET A 167 1.90 -12.41 -15.75
N HIS A 168 2.87 -13.31 -15.66
CA HIS A 168 2.78 -14.49 -14.80
C HIS A 168 2.76 -14.10 -13.32
N ALA A 169 3.62 -13.16 -12.91
CA ALA A 169 3.66 -12.68 -11.55
C ALA A 169 2.33 -12.06 -11.10
N ARG A 170 1.75 -11.15 -11.91
CA ARG A 170 0.45 -10.52 -11.60
C ARG A 170 -0.73 -11.48 -11.68
N SER A 171 -0.56 -12.63 -12.33
CA SER A 171 -1.56 -13.71 -12.36
C SER A 171 -1.41 -14.73 -11.23
N GLY A 172 -0.51 -14.48 -10.27
CA GLY A 172 -0.25 -15.35 -9.12
C GLY A 172 0.78 -16.46 -9.36
N ASN A 173 1.36 -16.58 -10.56
CA ASN A 173 2.33 -17.61 -10.94
C ASN A 173 3.78 -17.12 -10.77
N LEU A 174 4.16 -16.71 -9.55
CA LEU A 174 5.49 -16.18 -9.26
C LEU A 174 6.62 -17.17 -9.56
N ASP A 175 6.41 -18.47 -9.35
CA ASP A 175 7.42 -19.48 -9.63
C ASP A 175 7.78 -19.54 -11.11
N LEU A 176 6.78 -19.43 -12.00
CA LEU A 176 7.01 -19.42 -13.44
C LEU A 176 7.66 -18.11 -13.87
N ALA A 177 7.19 -16.97 -13.33
CA ALA A 177 7.84 -15.68 -13.53
C ALA A 177 9.33 -15.75 -13.14
N ARG A 178 9.64 -16.40 -12.01
CA ARG A 178 11.00 -16.56 -11.54
C ARG A 178 11.85 -17.46 -12.44
N LYS A 179 11.29 -18.58 -12.91
CA LYS A 179 11.96 -19.47 -13.87
C LYS A 179 12.31 -18.75 -15.17
N ILE A 180 11.37 -17.96 -15.71
CA ILE A 180 11.60 -17.16 -16.92
C ILE A 180 12.70 -16.13 -16.64
N PHE A 181 12.62 -15.40 -15.52
CA PHE A 181 13.64 -14.45 -15.10
C PHE A 181 15.03 -15.10 -15.04
N ASP A 182 15.19 -16.22 -14.34
CA ASP A 182 16.48 -16.88 -14.21
C ASP A 182 17.03 -17.31 -15.58
N GLY A 183 16.18 -17.73 -16.51
CA GLY A 183 16.54 -18.10 -17.90
C GLY A 183 16.85 -16.93 -18.85
N VAL A 184 16.67 -15.67 -18.44
CA VAL A 184 17.12 -14.51 -19.23
C VAL A 184 18.66 -14.45 -19.22
N GLU A 185 19.28 -14.47 -20.39
CA GLU A 185 20.75 -14.48 -20.54
C GLU A 185 21.35 -13.13 -20.12
N GLU A 186 20.89 -12.04 -20.75
CA GLU A 186 21.34 -10.67 -20.46
C GLU A 186 20.25 -9.83 -19.79
N LYS A 187 20.15 -9.96 -18.47
CA LYS A 187 19.21 -9.16 -17.66
C LYS A 187 19.62 -7.68 -17.63
N ASN A 188 18.75 -6.80 -18.14
CA ASN A 188 18.88 -5.35 -18.00
C ASN A 188 18.18 -4.83 -16.72
N VAL A 189 18.33 -3.53 -16.44
CA VAL A 189 17.71 -2.90 -15.24
C VAL A 189 16.20 -3.10 -15.20
N VAL A 190 15.50 -3.01 -16.32
CA VAL A 190 14.03 -3.15 -16.39
C VAL A 190 13.59 -4.57 -15.98
N CYS A 191 14.30 -5.60 -16.43
CA CYS A 191 14.03 -7.00 -16.06
C CYS A 191 14.25 -7.25 -14.56
N TRP A 192 15.34 -6.71 -13.99
CA TRP A 192 15.59 -6.75 -12.54
C TRP A 192 14.51 -6.01 -11.75
N SER A 193 14.21 -4.77 -12.11
CA SER A 193 13.17 -3.95 -11.48
C SER A 193 11.82 -4.65 -11.50
N ALA A 194 11.45 -5.26 -12.63
CA ALA A 194 10.19 -5.99 -12.78
C ALA A 194 10.10 -7.16 -11.80
N MET A 195 11.15 -7.99 -11.67
CA MET A 195 11.10 -9.15 -10.77
C MET A 195 11.11 -8.72 -9.30
N ILE A 196 11.93 -7.72 -8.93
CA ILE A 196 11.98 -7.17 -7.56
C ILE A 196 10.62 -6.57 -7.16
N ALA A 197 10.02 -5.76 -8.03
CA ALA A 197 8.71 -5.17 -7.79
C ALA A 197 7.61 -6.24 -7.67
N ASN A 198 7.65 -7.29 -8.48
CA ASN A 198 6.66 -8.37 -8.42
C ASN A 198 6.73 -9.18 -7.11
N TYR A 199 7.93 -9.47 -6.59
CA TYR A 199 8.08 -10.09 -5.28
C TYR A 199 7.60 -9.17 -4.15
N GLU A 200 7.95 -7.89 -4.21
CA GLU A 200 7.50 -6.87 -3.25
C GLU A 200 5.97 -6.79 -3.20
N GLN A 201 5.32 -6.71 -4.36
CA GLN A 201 3.86 -6.58 -4.49
C GLN A 201 3.12 -7.85 -4.07
N SER A 202 3.74 -9.01 -4.21
CA SER A 202 3.13 -10.31 -3.90
C SER A 202 3.40 -10.79 -2.46
N SER A 203 3.82 -9.90 -1.56
CA SER A 203 4.09 -10.20 -0.14
C SER A 203 5.29 -11.14 0.11
N TYR A 204 6.31 -11.11 -0.76
CA TYR A 204 7.61 -11.76 -0.55
C TYR A 204 8.76 -10.73 -0.52
N PRO A 205 8.76 -9.80 0.46
CA PRO A 205 9.73 -8.71 0.50
C PRO A 205 11.17 -9.16 0.75
N ASP A 206 11.38 -10.30 1.41
CA ASP A 206 12.69 -10.92 1.63
C ASP A 206 13.34 -11.36 0.31
N GLU A 207 12.58 -11.97 -0.59
CA GLU A 207 13.04 -12.33 -1.94
C GLU A 207 13.37 -11.10 -2.79
N ALA A 208 12.60 -10.01 -2.64
CA ALA A 208 12.89 -8.74 -3.29
C ALA A 208 14.25 -8.16 -2.83
N LEU A 209 14.54 -8.18 -1.53
CA LEU A 209 15.84 -7.76 -0.98
C LEU A 209 16.97 -8.67 -1.43
N TYR A 210 16.75 -9.99 -1.47
CA TYR A 210 17.72 -10.95 -1.98
C TYR A 210 18.08 -10.67 -3.44
N LEU A 211 17.07 -10.46 -4.30
CA LEU A 211 17.30 -10.12 -5.71
C LEU A 211 18.02 -8.79 -5.88
N PHE A 212 17.70 -7.77 -5.07
CA PHE A 212 18.44 -6.51 -5.10
C PHE A 212 19.93 -6.71 -4.75
N ALA A 213 20.24 -7.49 -3.72
CA ALA A 213 21.62 -7.82 -3.37
C ALA A 213 22.32 -8.62 -4.48
N LYS A 214 21.60 -9.57 -5.12
CA LYS A 214 22.10 -10.33 -6.26
C LYS A 214 22.40 -9.42 -7.46
N MET A 215 21.51 -8.46 -7.75
CA MET A 215 21.70 -7.47 -8.81
C MET A 215 22.97 -6.65 -8.59
N LEU A 216 23.21 -6.16 -7.38
CA LEU A 216 24.42 -5.40 -7.04
C LEU A 216 25.70 -6.24 -7.21
N LYS A 217 25.66 -7.51 -6.78
CA LYS A 217 26.81 -8.42 -6.87
C LYS A 217 27.13 -8.78 -8.32
N GLU A 218 26.12 -9.09 -9.13
CA GLU A 218 26.30 -9.42 -10.55
C GLU A 218 26.62 -8.19 -11.41
N GLY A 219 26.05 -7.03 -11.09
CA GLY A 219 26.26 -5.78 -11.82
C GLY A 219 27.72 -5.35 -11.84
N GLY A 220 28.46 -5.55 -10.75
CA GLY A 220 29.88 -5.18 -10.65
C GLY A 220 30.86 -6.09 -11.42
N SER A 221 30.40 -7.22 -11.96
CA SER A 221 31.26 -8.21 -12.66
C SER A 221 30.99 -8.30 -14.17
N ARG A 222 30.03 -7.51 -14.71
CA ARG A 222 29.64 -7.54 -16.12
C ARG A 222 30.35 -6.46 -16.93
N ARG A 223 30.53 -6.72 -18.23
CA ARG A 223 31.12 -5.78 -19.21
C ARG A 223 30.35 -4.45 -19.31
N PHE A 224 29.05 -4.47 -19.00
CA PHE A 224 28.21 -3.31 -18.80
C PHE A 224 27.59 -3.39 -17.40
N GLU A 225 27.94 -2.43 -16.54
CA GLU A 225 27.48 -2.38 -15.16
C GLU A 225 25.97 -2.09 -15.11
N VAL A 226 25.18 -3.06 -14.62
CA VAL A 226 23.73 -2.88 -14.44
C VAL A 226 23.48 -2.28 -13.06
N LYS A 227 23.15 -0.98 -13.02
CA LYS A 227 22.86 -0.26 -11.79
C LYS A 227 21.37 -0.23 -11.49
N PRO A 228 20.95 -0.45 -10.22
CA PRO A 228 19.61 -0.12 -9.77
C PRO A 228 19.20 1.32 -10.13
N ASP A 229 18.02 1.47 -10.68
CA ASP A 229 17.39 2.77 -10.95
C ASP A 229 16.39 3.16 -9.85
N ALA A 230 15.74 4.32 -10.00
CA ALA A 230 14.71 4.81 -9.07
C ALA A 230 13.59 3.77 -8.82
N VAL A 231 13.15 3.07 -9.86
CA VAL A 231 12.09 2.05 -9.77
C VAL A 231 12.55 0.85 -8.94
N THR A 232 13.79 0.40 -9.17
CA THR A 232 14.43 -0.67 -8.41
C THR A 232 14.50 -0.29 -6.93
N VAL A 233 15.08 0.87 -6.61
CA VAL A 233 15.31 1.25 -5.21
C VAL A 233 14.01 1.52 -4.47
N ILE A 234 12.98 2.12 -5.10
CA ILE A 234 11.67 2.32 -4.47
C ILE A 234 11.04 0.97 -4.08
N SER A 235 11.10 -0.02 -4.97
CA SER A 235 10.58 -1.37 -4.70
C SER A 235 11.34 -2.01 -3.53
N THR A 236 12.68 -1.92 -3.51
CA THR A 236 13.50 -2.45 -2.42
C THR A 236 13.27 -1.71 -1.08
N ILE A 237 13.08 -0.38 -1.12
CA ILE A 237 12.76 0.44 0.06
C ILE A 237 11.39 0.05 0.62
N SER A 238 10.40 -0.17 -0.25
CA SER A 238 9.07 -0.64 0.14
C SER A 238 9.11 -2.04 0.78
N ALA A 239 9.96 -2.94 0.24
CA ALA A 239 10.21 -4.25 0.86
C ALA A 239 10.80 -4.11 2.28
N CYS A 240 11.77 -3.21 2.49
CA CYS A 240 12.28 -2.89 3.82
C CYS A 240 11.17 -2.36 4.75
N ALA A 241 10.30 -1.48 4.24
CA ALA A 241 9.19 -0.90 5.00
C ALA A 241 8.19 -1.96 5.46
N LYS A 242 7.85 -2.91 4.57
CA LYS A 242 6.98 -4.07 4.87
C LYS A 242 7.58 -4.98 5.95
N LEU A 243 8.90 -5.21 5.91
CA LEU A 243 9.62 -6.02 6.88
C LEU A 243 9.97 -5.28 8.18
N GLY A 244 9.90 -3.95 8.21
CA GLY A 244 10.49 -3.14 9.29
C GLY A 244 12.02 -3.26 9.34
N ALA A 245 12.67 -3.58 8.21
CA ALA A 245 14.09 -3.89 8.13
C ALA A 245 14.96 -2.63 8.02
N SER A 246 15.24 -2.00 9.17
CA SER A 246 15.99 -0.73 9.25
C SER A 246 17.40 -0.82 8.66
N ARG A 247 18.12 -1.93 8.90
CA ARG A 247 19.51 -2.09 8.43
C ARG A 247 19.65 -2.15 6.91
N PRO A 248 18.97 -3.06 6.18
CA PRO A 248 18.93 -3.02 4.73
C PRO A 248 18.46 -1.66 4.20
N GLY A 249 17.44 -1.06 4.84
CA GLY A 249 16.96 0.28 4.51
C GLY A 249 18.05 1.35 4.54
N LYS A 250 18.89 1.37 5.58
CA LYS A 250 20.04 2.30 5.71
C LYS A 250 21.11 2.06 4.65
N VAL A 251 21.35 0.81 4.24
CA VAL A 251 22.28 0.49 3.14
C VAL A 251 21.75 1.03 1.81
N ILE A 252 20.46 0.83 1.53
CA ILE A 252 19.82 1.34 0.32
C ILE A 252 19.80 2.87 0.31
N HIS A 253 19.51 3.51 1.45
CA HIS A 253 19.57 4.97 1.56
C HIS A 253 20.98 5.52 1.27
N LYS A 254 22.04 4.88 1.76
CA LYS A 254 23.42 5.25 1.39
C LYS A 254 23.67 5.10 -0.11
N TYR A 255 23.14 4.04 -0.73
CA TYR A 255 23.21 3.86 -2.17
C TYR A 255 22.50 4.98 -2.94
N THR A 256 21.31 5.43 -2.51
CA THR A 256 20.59 6.51 -3.18
C THR A 256 21.35 7.84 -3.07
N ILE A 257 22.03 8.09 -1.95
CA ILE A 257 22.92 9.24 -1.79
C ILE A 257 24.10 9.15 -2.78
N ALA A 258 24.80 8.01 -2.79
CA ALA A 258 25.99 7.80 -3.62
C ALA A 258 25.72 7.88 -5.13
N THR A 259 24.48 7.58 -5.56
CA THR A 259 24.08 7.58 -6.97
C THR A 259 23.29 8.84 -7.38
N GLY A 260 23.02 9.75 -6.45
CA GLY A 260 22.19 10.94 -6.73
C GLY A 260 20.68 10.66 -6.81
N LEU A 261 20.25 9.40 -6.72
CA LEU A 261 18.82 9.01 -6.73
C LEU A 261 18.03 9.63 -5.56
N TYR A 262 18.68 10.05 -4.49
CA TYR A 262 18.05 10.75 -3.36
C TYR A 262 17.38 12.07 -3.77
N GLN A 263 17.74 12.67 -4.91
CA GLN A 263 17.10 13.87 -5.44
C GLN A 263 15.71 13.60 -6.06
N ASP A 264 15.38 12.34 -6.35
CA ASP A 264 14.05 11.97 -6.84
C ASP A 264 13.06 11.99 -5.67
N ALA A 265 12.04 12.85 -5.78
CA ALA A 265 11.03 13.04 -4.74
C ALA A 265 10.29 11.74 -4.38
N ARG A 266 10.16 10.80 -5.33
CA ARG A 266 9.53 9.49 -5.09
C ARG A 266 10.41 8.60 -4.22
N VAL A 267 11.73 8.66 -4.41
CA VAL A 267 12.71 7.96 -3.57
C VAL A 267 12.69 8.54 -2.16
N GLY A 268 12.72 9.87 -2.02
CA GLY A 268 12.59 10.55 -0.72
C GLY A 268 11.29 10.16 0.02
N SER A 269 10.16 10.19 -0.68
CA SER A 269 8.86 9.77 -0.13
C SER A 269 8.85 8.31 0.35
N ALA A 270 9.49 7.40 -0.40
CA ALA A 270 9.61 6.00 -0.02
C ALA A 270 10.53 5.80 1.20
N LEU A 271 11.62 6.57 1.28
CA LEU A 271 12.53 6.55 2.43
C LEU A 271 11.84 7.03 3.71
N ILE A 272 11.02 8.09 3.64
CA ILE A 272 10.21 8.58 4.77
C ILE A 272 9.30 7.46 5.29
N ASP A 273 8.52 6.83 4.40
CA ASP A 273 7.62 5.73 4.75
C ASP A 273 8.37 4.53 5.35
N MET A 274 9.52 4.17 4.78
CA MET A 274 10.37 3.08 5.26
C MET A 274 10.91 3.36 6.66
N TYR A 275 11.48 4.55 6.89
CA TYR A 275 12.01 4.91 8.22
C TYR A 275 10.90 4.96 9.27
N ALA A 276 9.73 5.50 8.93
CA ALA A 276 8.55 5.48 9.79
C ALA A 276 8.16 4.04 10.16
N LYS A 277 7.97 3.15 9.18
CA LYS A 277 7.61 1.74 9.40
C LYS A 277 8.69 0.90 10.07
N CYS A 278 9.94 1.36 10.07
CA CYS A 278 11.05 0.77 10.83
C CYS A 278 11.17 1.33 12.26
N GLY A 279 10.33 2.29 12.65
CA GLY A 279 10.36 2.89 13.98
C GLY A 279 11.49 3.90 14.19
N ASP A 280 11.96 4.55 13.12
CA ASP A 280 13.06 5.53 13.13
C ASP A 280 12.58 6.86 12.51
N ILE A 281 11.53 7.46 13.10
CA ILE A 281 10.86 8.66 12.58
C ILE A 281 11.79 9.87 12.46
N GLU A 282 12.81 9.99 13.31
CA GLU A 282 13.78 11.09 13.23
C GLU A 282 14.56 11.05 11.91
N LEU A 283 14.97 9.87 11.44
CA LEU A 283 15.57 9.74 10.11
C LEU A 283 14.56 10.02 8.99
N GLY A 284 13.28 9.71 9.19
CA GLY A 284 12.21 10.11 8.28
C GLY A 284 12.09 11.63 8.16
N ARG A 285 12.10 12.35 9.29
CA ARG A 285 12.11 13.82 9.34
C ARG A 285 13.35 14.39 8.67
N GLN A 286 14.52 13.84 8.98
CA GLN A 286 15.78 14.26 8.37
C GLN A 286 15.73 14.13 6.84
N VAL A 287 15.24 13.00 6.31
CA VAL A 287 15.06 12.84 4.86
C VAL A 287 14.14 13.92 4.29
N PHE A 288 13.02 14.20 4.94
CA PHE A 288 12.07 15.22 4.49
C PHE A 288 12.67 16.64 4.51
N GLU A 289 13.45 16.97 5.54
CA GLU A 289 14.15 18.25 5.69
C GLU A 289 15.26 18.42 4.65
N GLU A 290 16.00 17.35 4.34
CA GLU A 290 17.08 17.34 3.33
C GLU A 290 16.56 17.36 1.88
N MET A 291 15.29 16.99 1.64
CA MET A 291 14.66 17.15 0.33
C MET A 291 14.61 18.64 -0.05
N LYS A 292 15.03 18.96 -1.27
CA LYS A 292 14.92 20.32 -1.83
C LYS A 292 13.46 20.76 -1.79
N GLU A 293 13.18 21.97 -1.30
CA GLU A 293 11.82 22.52 -1.19
C GLU A 293 11.05 22.41 -2.51
N SER A 294 11.67 22.79 -3.63
CA SER A 294 11.08 22.69 -4.98
C SER A 294 10.78 21.27 -5.47
N SER A 295 11.31 20.25 -4.80
CA SER A 295 11.08 18.84 -5.11
C SER A 295 10.03 18.18 -4.21
N ARG A 296 9.60 18.83 -3.13
CA ARG A 296 8.58 18.28 -2.23
C ARG A 296 7.24 18.23 -2.98
N THR A 297 6.62 17.07 -2.99
CA THR A 297 5.35 16.82 -3.67
C THR A 297 4.25 16.49 -2.66
N VAL A 298 2.99 16.48 -3.11
CA VAL A 298 1.86 15.98 -2.31
C VAL A 298 2.15 14.61 -1.69
N ILE A 299 2.91 13.75 -2.38
CA ILE A 299 3.28 12.42 -1.90
C ILE A 299 4.23 12.51 -0.70
N SER A 300 5.31 13.30 -0.78
CA SER A 300 6.28 13.43 0.33
C SER A 300 5.65 14.05 1.57
N TRP A 301 4.81 15.07 1.39
CA TRP A 301 4.05 15.68 2.49
C TRP A 301 3.08 14.69 3.13
N SER A 302 2.30 13.97 2.33
CA SER A 302 1.35 12.96 2.83
C SER A 302 2.06 11.81 3.55
N SER A 303 3.23 11.38 3.05
CA SER A 303 4.08 10.39 3.72
C SER A 303 4.55 10.88 5.08
N MET A 304 5.00 12.13 5.20
CA MET A 304 5.48 12.69 6.46
C MET A 304 4.34 12.91 7.47
N ILE A 305 3.18 13.43 7.04
CA ILE A 305 1.98 13.58 7.87
C ILE A 305 1.52 12.21 8.40
N GLY A 306 1.48 11.20 7.52
CA GLY A 306 1.14 9.83 7.89
C GLY A 306 2.15 9.21 8.85
N ALA A 307 3.44 9.48 8.65
CA ALA A 307 4.52 9.02 9.53
C ALA A 307 4.40 9.60 10.94
N GLU A 308 4.14 10.90 11.09
CA GLU A 308 3.87 11.52 12.40
C GLU A 308 2.65 10.88 13.09
N GLY A 309 1.56 10.68 12.35
CA GLY A 309 0.35 10.01 12.86
C GLY A 309 0.60 8.57 13.31
N LEU A 310 1.42 7.82 12.56
CA LEU A 310 1.83 6.46 12.91
C LEU A 310 2.64 6.42 14.21
N HIS A 311 3.33 7.51 14.56
CA HIS A 311 4.15 7.62 15.77
C HIS A 311 3.44 8.29 16.96
N GLY A 312 2.17 8.67 16.80
CA GLY A 312 1.35 9.31 17.84
C GLY A 312 1.46 10.83 17.90
N GLU A 313 2.19 11.45 16.96
CA GLU A 313 2.48 12.89 16.93
C GLU A 313 1.41 13.68 16.15
N GLY A 314 0.14 13.51 16.55
CA GLY A 314 -1.01 14.07 15.81
C GLY A 314 -0.98 15.59 15.63
N ARG A 315 -0.43 16.35 16.59
CA ARG A 315 -0.31 17.81 16.45
C ARG A 315 0.75 18.20 15.41
N ARG A 316 1.86 17.46 15.32
CA ARG A 316 2.88 17.69 14.29
C ARG A 316 2.34 17.36 12.91
N ALA A 317 1.55 16.28 12.79
CA ALA A 317 0.86 15.94 11.54
C ALA A 317 -0.04 17.07 11.04
N LEU A 318 -0.80 17.71 11.93
CA LEU A 318 -1.64 18.86 11.59
C LEU A 318 -0.82 20.11 11.23
N GLN A 319 0.28 20.36 11.95
CA GLN A 319 1.19 21.46 11.60
C GLN A 319 1.76 21.28 10.18
N LEU A 320 2.21 20.06 9.84
CA LEU A 320 2.72 19.74 8.50
C LEU A 320 1.64 19.92 7.41
N LEU A 321 0.37 19.62 7.72
CA LEU A 321 -0.74 19.89 6.80
C LEU A 321 -0.89 21.40 6.53
N MET A 322 -0.78 22.23 7.57
CA MET A 322 -0.82 23.69 7.43
C MET A 322 0.40 24.21 6.66
N ASP A 323 1.59 23.71 6.97
CA ASP A 323 2.84 24.11 6.29
C ASP A 323 2.79 23.76 4.80
N MET A 324 2.28 22.57 4.45
CA MET A 324 2.04 22.15 3.07
C MET A 324 1.11 23.13 2.32
N GLN A 325 0.03 23.58 2.96
CA GLN A 325 -0.91 24.55 2.39
C GLN A 325 -0.27 25.93 2.25
N ASN A 326 0.55 26.36 3.22
CA ASN A 326 1.28 27.63 3.18
C ASN A 326 2.34 27.67 2.07
N GLU A 327 2.94 26.52 1.74
CA GLU A 327 3.82 26.36 0.57
C GLU A 327 3.04 26.28 -0.77
N GLY A 328 1.71 26.42 -0.74
CA GLY A 328 0.86 26.40 -1.93
C GLY A 328 0.63 25.01 -2.52
N ILE A 329 1.02 23.94 -1.81
CA ILE A 329 0.82 22.57 -2.25
C ILE A 329 -0.55 22.10 -1.77
N LYS A 330 -1.45 21.82 -2.72
CA LYS A 330 -2.83 21.42 -2.40
C LYS A 330 -2.89 19.99 -1.80
N PRO A 331 -3.45 19.81 -0.59
CA PRO A 331 -3.72 18.49 -0.04
C PRO A 331 -4.66 17.67 -0.93
N ASN A 332 -4.51 16.35 -0.92
CA ASN A 332 -5.43 15.44 -1.61
C ASN A 332 -6.15 14.51 -0.60
N GLU A 333 -6.98 13.60 -1.12
CA GLU A 333 -7.69 12.60 -0.30
C GLU A 333 -6.73 11.82 0.63
N ILE A 334 -5.56 11.42 0.14
CA ILE A 334 -4.60 10.65 0.94
C ILE A 334 -4.04 11.51 2.08
N THR A 335 -3.76 12.80 1.82
CA THR A 335 -3.27 13.74 2.83
C THR A 335 -4.24 13.86 4.00
N TYR A 336 -5.53 14.02 3.72
CA TYR A 336 -6.56 14.12 4.76
C TYR A 336 -6.80 12.80 5.50
N ILE A 337 -6.72 11.65 4.83
CA ILE A 337 -6.73 10.34 5.52
C ILE A 337 -5.59 10.25 6.53
N CYS A 338 -4.37 10.66 6.16
CA CYS A 338 -3.23 10.69 7.06
C CYS A 338 -3.47 11.62 8.27
N ALA A 339 -3.93 12.85 8.03
CA ALA A 339 -4.22 13.83 9.09
C ALA A 339 -5.33 13.37 10.05
N LEU A 340 -6.44 12.84 9.52
CA LEU A 340 -7.56 12.32 10.32
C LEU A 340 -7.16 11.08 11.12
N THR A 341 -6.35 10.19 10.54
CA THR A 341 -5.79 9.04 11.27
C THR A 341 -4.88 9.50 12.41
N ALA A 342 -4.06 10.53 12.17
CA ALA A 342 -3.20 11.12 13.19
C ALA A 342 -4.05 11.73 14.33
N CYS A 343 -5.14 12.43 14.00
CA CYS A 343 -6.10 12.94 14.99
C CYS A 343 -6.75 11.80 15.79
N SER A 344 -7.21 10.74 15.12
CA SER A 344 -7.76 9.55 15.78
C SER A 344 -6.76 8.86 16.70
N HIS A 345 -5.47 8.87 16.35
CA HIS A 345 -4.44 8.25 17.18
C HIS A 345 -4.02 9.10 18.38
N ALA A 346 -4.13 10.42 18.26
CA ALA A 346 -3.76 11.38 19.30
C ALA A 346 -4.95 11.92 20.12
N GLY A 347 -6.19 11.53 19.79
CA GLY A 347 -7.40 12.00 20.47
C GLY A 347 -7.77 13.46 20.23
N LEU A 348 -7.37 14.00 19.08
CA LEU A 348 -7.63 15.39 18.69
C LEU A 348 -9.01 15.51 18.04
N VAL A 349 -10.08 15.39 18.85
CA VAL A 349 -11.46 15.28 18.36
C VAL A 349 -11.91 16.51 17.59
N GLU A 350 -11.72 17.69 18.18
CA GLU A 350 -12.22 18.93 17.59
C GLU A 350 -11.37 19.33 16.38
N GLU A 351 -10.05 19.14 16.44
CA GLU A 351 -9.18 19.35 15.30
C GLU A 351 -9.47 18.36 14.16
N GLY A 352 -9.78 17.08 14.48
CA GLY A 352 -10.14 16.08 13.48
C GLY A 352 -11.48 16.37 12.79
N LYS A 353 -12.48 16.87 13.52
CA LYS A 353 -13.75 17.35 12.93
C LYS A 353 -13.52 18.55 12.01
N SER A 354 -12.79 19.55 12.49
CA SER A 354 -12.43 20.73 11.70
C SER A 354 -11.67 20.36 10.43
N CYS A 355 -10.74 19.40 10.53
CA CYS A 355 -10.00 18.87 9.39
C CYS A 355 -10.92 18.19 8.37
N PHE A 356 -11.89 17.39 8.84
CA PHE A 356 -12.89 16.75 7.98
C PHE A 356 -13.80 17.76 7.28
N ASP A 357 -14.21 18.82 7.98
CA ASP A 357 -15.05 19.89 7.43
C ASP A 357 -14.29 20.72 6.39
N SER A 358 -13.06 21.17 6.72
CA SER A 358 -12.18 21.93 5.82
C SER A 358 -11.86 21.17 4.52
N MET A 359 -11.69 19.84 4.60
CA MET A 359 -11.54 18.99 3.41
C MET A 359 -12.70 19.16 2.42
N MET A 360 -13.94 19.24 2.93
CA MET A 360 -15.14 19.37 2.11
C MET A 360 -15.37 20.82 1.66
N SER A 361 -15.26 21.79 2.56
CA SER A 361 -15.59 23.19 2.28
C SER A 361 -14.49 23.90 1.50
N ASP A 362 -13.24 23.75 1.92
CA ASP A 362 -12.13 24.58 1.46
C ASP A 362 -11.39 23.90 0.30
N GLN A 363 -11.24 22.57 0.37
CA GLN A 363 -10.53 21.79 -0.65
C GLN A 363 -11.45 21.11 -1.66
N CYS A 364 -12.77 21.16 -1.46
CA CYS A 364 -13.77 20.53 -2.33
C CYS A 364 -13.53 19.02 -2.55
N ILE A 365 -12.95 18.33 -1.57
CA ILE A 365 -12.68 16.89 -1.63
C ILE A 365 -13.89 16.15 -1.08
N ARG A 366 -14.44 15.22 -1.88
CA ARG A 366 -15.56 14.37 -1.45
C ARG A 366 -15.06 13.28 -0.49
N PRO A 367 -15.72 13.08 0.67
CA PRO A 367 -15.32 12.02 1.60
C PRO A 367 -15.48 10.63 0.99
N SER A 368 -14.42 9.83 1.08
CA SER A 368 -14.44 8.39 0.81
C SER A 368 -14.69 7.56 2.08
N LEU A 369 -14.92 6.26 1.93
CA LEU A 369 -15.13 5.33 3.07
C LEU A 369 -14.01 5.41 4.11
N LYS A 370 -12.77 5.62 3.66
CA LYS A 370 -11.60 5.75 4.54
C LYS A 370 -11.68 7.00 5.42
N HIS A 371 -12.10 8.13 4.87
CA HIS A 371 -12.26 9.36 5.65
C HIS A 371 -13.33 9.20 6.74
N TYR A 372 -14.49 8.62 6.39
CA TYR A 372 -15.53 8.32 7.35
C TYR A 372 -15.07 7.31 8.41
N CYS A 373 -14.32 6.27 8.02
CA CYS A 373 -13.75 5.32 8.97
C CYS A 373 -12.83 6.02 9.98
N CYS A 374 -11.96 6.94 9.55
CA CYS A 374 -11.09 7.69 10.45
C CYS A 374 -11.89 8.57 11.43
N LEU A 375 -12.94 9.24 10.94
CA LEU A 375 -13.80 10.09 11.78
C LEU A 375 -14.61 9.27 12.80
N VAL A 376 -15.19 8.14 12.38
CA VAL A 376 -15.91 7.21 13.25
C VAL A 376 -14.98 6.61 14.30
N ASP A 377 -13.77 6.21 13.92
CA ASP A 377 -12.75 5.70 14.84
C ASP A 377 -12.32 6.78 15.85
N LEU A 378 -12.12 8.03 15.41
CA LEU A 378 -11.81 9.16 16.30
C LEU A 378 -12.90 9.39 17.35
N LEU A 379 -14.15 9.54 16.91
CA LEU A 379 -15.30 9.77 17.80
C LEU A 379 -15.56 8.57 18.73
N GLY A 380 -15.49 7.37 18.17
CA GLY A 380 -15.70 6.13 18.89
C GLY A 380 -14.67 5.91 19.99
N ARG A 381 -13.37 6.12 19.70
CA ARG A 381 -12.31 6.05 20.72
C ARG A 381 -12.51 7.05 21.84
N SER A 382 -13.02 8.24 21.54
CA SER A 382 -13.37 9.28 22.51
C SER A 382 -14.66 9.03 23.30
N GLY A 383 -15.38 7.93 23.02
CA GLY A 383 -16.63 7.60 23.71
C GLY A 383 -17.85 8.36 23.18
N LYS A 384 -17.70 9.18 22.13
CA LYS A 384 -18.79 9.90 21.46
C LYS A 384 -19.56 8.96 20.51
N LEU A 385 -20.06 7.85 21.05
CA LEU A 385 -20.65 6.74 20.27
C LEU A 385 -21.88 7.15 19.47
N ASP A 386 -22.75 8.00 20.04
CA ASP A 386 -23.95 8.48 19.35
C ASP A 386 -23.60 9.41 18.17
N GLU A 387 -22.59 10.27 18.34
CA GLU A 387 -22.08 11.11 17.25
C GLU A 387 -21.46 10.24 16.15
N ALA A 388 -20.66 9.23 16.52
CA ALA A 388 -20.08 8.29 15.56
C ALA A 388 -21.16 7.54 14.77
N TYR A 389 -22.23 7.09 15.43
CA TYR A 389 -23.37 6.46 14.77
C TYR A 389 -24.12 7.43 13.84
N ASN A 390 -24.29 8.69 14.25
CA ASN A 390 -24.93 9.72 13.42
C ASN A 390 -24.09 10.06 12.18
N VAL A 391 -22.75 10.06 12.28
CA VAL A 391 -21.87 10.20 11.11
C VAL A 391 -22.17 9.11 10.08
N ILE A 392 -22.25 7.84 10.51
CA ILE A 392 -22.53 6.71 9.61
C ILE A 392 -23.91 6.87 8.94
N ARG A 393 -24.93 7.28 9.71
CA ARG A 393 -26.28 7.49 9.17
C ARG A 393 -26.37 8.59 8.13
N ASN A 394 -25.51 9.59 8.21
CA ASN A 394 -25.51 10.75 7.33
C ASN A 394 -24.49 10.63 6.17
N MET A 395 -23.85 9.48 6.01
CA MET A 395 -22.93 9.24 4.90
C MET A 395 -23.67 9.33 3.55
N THR A 396 -23.01 9.93 2.56
CA THR A 396 -23.50 10.01 1.18
C THR A 396 -23.26 8.73 0.38
N ILE A 397 -22.48 7.81 0.94
CA ILE A 397 -22.11 6.51 0.40
C ILE A 397 -22.46 5.42 1.41
N GLU A 398 -22.78 4.22 0.94
CA GLU A 398 -23.13 3.10 1.81
C GLU A 398 -21.91 2.66 2.64
N ALA A 399 -22.07 2.57 3.95
CA ALA A 399 -21.01 2.18 4.86
C ALA A 399 -20.66 0.69 4.72
N ASP A 400 -19.37 0.41 4.60
CA ASP A 400 -18.85 -0.95 4.50
C ASP A 400 -18.60 -1.58 5.88
N VAL A 401 -18.14 -2.84 5.86
CA VAL A 401 -17.80 -3.62 7.06
C VAL A 401 -16.77 -2.90 7.93
N VAL A 402 -15.83 -2.16 7.34
CA VAL A 402 -14.72 -1.52 8.05
C VAL A 402 -15.22 -0.33 8.88
N VAL A 403 -16.09 0.51 8.29
CA VAL A 403 -16.69 1.65 9.01
C VAL A 403 -17.53 1.18 10.20
N TRP A 404 -18.40 0.19 9.98
CA TRP A 404 -19.19 -0.40 11.07
C TRP A 404 -18.31 -1.09 12.11
N GLY A 405 -17.23 -1.74 11.66
CA GLY A 405 -16.23 -2.38 12.50
C GLY A 405 -15.56 -1.44 13.50
N SER A 406 -15.18 -0.24 13.05
CA SER A 406 -14.61 0.81 13.91
C SER A 406 -15.58 1.24 15.03
N LEU A 407 -16.88 1.36 14.71
CA LEU A 407 -17.89 1.68 15.71
C LEU A 407 -18.12 0.51 16.68
N LEU A 408 -18.12 -0.72 16.19
CA LEU A 408 -18.27 -1.92 17.04
C LEU A 408 -17.11 -2.03 18.04
N ALA A 409 -15.87 -1.82 17.59
CA ALA A 409 -14.68 -1.81 18.46
C ALA A 409 -14.78 -0.76 19.57
N SER A 410 -15.36 0.40 19.24
CA SER A 410 -15.61 1.48 20.20
C SER A 410 -16.73 1.13 21.18
N CYS A 411 -17.81 0.48 20.71
CA CYS A 411 -18.88 0.01 21.58
C CYS A 411 -18.39 -1.02 22.60
N HIS A 412 -17.54 -1.97 22.18
CA HIS A 412 -16.88 -2.91 23.08
C HIS A 412 -16.05 -2.19 24.14
N ARG A 413 -15.16 -1.28 23.70
CA ARG A 413 -14.27 -0.52 24.57
C ARG A 413 -15.02 0.26 25.67
N HIS A 414 -16.15 0.86 25.31
CA HIS A 414 -16.94 1.70 26.22
C HIS A 414 -18.12 0.95 26.86
N GLY A 415 -18.23 -0.36 26.68
CA GLY A 415 -19.27 -1.19 27.28
C GLY A 415 -20.71 -0.92 26.79
N ASN A 416 -20.89 -0.33 25.60
CA ASN A 416 -22.21 -0.05 25.05
C ASN A 416 -22.77 -1.26 24.26
N GLY A 417 -23.27 -2.26 24.99
CA GLY A 417 -23.79 -3.49 24.40
C GLY A 417 -24.99 -3.26 23.46
N LYS A 418 -25.90 -2.33 23.79
CA LYS A 418 -27.09 -2.04 22.98
C LYS A 418 -26.75 -1.54 21.58
N LEU A 419 -25.85 -0.57 21.48
CA LEU A 419 -25.40 -0.06 20.18
C LEU A 419 -24.54 -1.12 19.46
N GLY A 420 -23.72 -1.87 20.19
CA GLY A 420 -22.95 -2.99 19.66
C GLY A 420 -23.80 -4.02 18.93
N GLU A 421 -24.92 -4.45 19.53
CA GLU A 421 -25.87 -5.39 18.91
C GLU A 421 -26.55 -4.82 17.65
N ALA A 422 -26.84 -3.52 17.63
CA ALA A 422 -27.41 -2.88 16.45
C ALA A 422 -26.40 -2.85 15.29
N VAL A 423 -25.14 -2.53 15.57
CA VAL A 423 -24.04 -2.51 14.61
C VAL A 423 -23.74 -3.93 14.10
N GLU A 424 -23.78 -4.94 14.97
CA GLU A 424 -23.63 -6.35 14.60
C GLU A 424 -24.61 -6.76 13.50
N LYS A 425 -25.91 -6.48 13.70
CA LYS A 425 -26.94 -6.83 12.72
C LYS A 425 -26.66 -6.20 11.35
N LYS A 426 -26.09 -5.00 11.33
CA LYS A 426 -25.63 -4.35 10.09
C LYS A 426 -24.45 -5.08 9.47
N ILE A 427 -23.40 -5.40 10.22
CA ILE A 427 -22.24 -6.16 9.70
C ILE A 427 -22.66 -7.52 9.15
N LEU A 428 -23.55 -8.24 9.85
CA LEU A 428 -24.05 -9.54 9.39
C LEU A 428 -24.86 -9.42 8.09
N SER A 429 -25.65 -8.35 7.93
CA SER A 429 -26.41 -8.11 6.69
C SER A 429 -25.53 -7.84 5.46
N LEU A 430 -24.27 -7.44 5.68
CA LEU A 430 -23.28 -7.23 4.61
C LEU A 430 -22.58 -8.54 4.17
N ASN A 431 -22.99 -9.70 4.70
CA ASN A 431 -22.42 -11.02 4.39
C ASN A 431 -20.90 -11.11 4.55
N SER A 432 -20.35 -10.49 5.60
CA SER A 432 -18.92 -10.51 5.87
C SER A 432 -18.46 -11.80 6.57
N ASN A 433 -17.40 -12.40 6.05
CA ASN A 433 -16.67 -13.50 6.70
C ASN A 433 -15.48 -13.02 7.56
N ASP A 434 -15.42 -11.72 7.88
CA ASP A 434 -14.32 -11.17 8.66
C ASP A 434 -14.26 -11.76 10.09
N VAL A 435 -13.17 -12.48 10.37
CA VAL A 435 -12.86 -13.12 11.65
C VAL A 435 -12.75 -12.10 12.78
N GLY A 436 -12.21 -10.92 12.51
CA GLY A 436 -11.93 -9.90 13.51
C GLY A 436 -13.21 -9.41 14.19
N HIS A 437 -14.23 -9.08 13.39
CA HIS A 437 -15.53 -8.63 13.90
C HIS A 437 -16.24 -9.72 14.69
N LYS A 438 -16.23 -10.98 14.21
CA LYS A 438 -16.84 -12.11 14.92
C LYS A 438 -16.16 -12.41 16.26
N VAL A 439 -14.83 -12.29 16.34
CA VAL A 439 -14.08 -12.44 17.60
C VAL A 439 -14.42 -11.30 18.56
N LEU A 440 -14.49 -10.06 18.07
CA LEU A 440 -14.84 -8.89 18.88
C LEU A 440 -16.25 -9.04 19.47
N LEU A 441 -17.23 -9.50 18.69
CA LEU A 441 -18.58 -9.79 19.16
C LEU A 441 -18.61 -10.86 20.24
N ALA A 442 -17.87 -11.96 20.05
CA ALA A 442 -17.79 -13.01 21.06
C ALA A 442 -17.25 -12.48 22.40
N ASN A 443 -16.26 -11.58 22.37
CA ASN A 443 -15.73 -10.93 23.56
C ASN A 443 -16.75 -9.97 24.20
N MET A 444 -17.51 -9.19 23.41
CA MET A 444 -18.58 -8.34 23.94
C MET A 444 -19.66 -9.13 24.66
N TYR A 445 -20.07 -10.28 24.11
CA TYR A 445 -21.04 -11.17 24.76
C TYR A 445 -20.48 -11.78 26.05
N GLU A 446 -19.19 -12.12 26.06
CA GLU A 446 -18.50 -12.65 27.24
C GLU A 446 -18.45 -11.60 28.36
N ASP A 447 -18.06 -10.36 28.03
CA ASP A 447 -18.05 -9.23 28.98
C ASP A 447 -19.44 -8.90 29.53
N ALA A 448 -20.49 -9.11 28.73
CA ALA A 448 -21.88 -8.92 29.13
C ALA A 448 -22.48 -10.13 29.89
N GLY A 449 -21.70 -11.20 30.12
CA GLY A 449 -22.16 -12.43 30.78
C GLY A 449 -23.11 -13.30 29.94
N ARG A 450 -23.23 -13.05 28.64
CA ARG A 450 -24.11 -13.75 27.69
C ARG A 450 -23.43 -14.99 27.10
N LEU A 451 -23.23 -16.00 27.93
CA LEU A 451 -22.48 -17.22 27.60
C LEU A 451 -23.00 -17.97 26.35
N ASP A 452 -24.31 -18.08 26.18
CA ASP A 452 -24.91 -18.80 25.04
C ASP A 452 -24.57 -18.16 23.69
N ASP A 453 -24.58 -16.83 23.62
CA ASP A 453 -24.24 -16.06 22.43
C ASP A 453 -22.74 -16.14 22.13
N THR A 454 -21.88 -16.06 23.16
CA THR A 454 -20.43 -16.30 23.04
C THR A 454 -20.14 -17.68 22.46
N ILE A 455 -20.80 -18.72 22.98
CA ILE A 455 -20.61 -20.10 22.51
C ILE A 455 -21.06 -20.21 21.05
N ARG A 456 -22.24 -19.67 20.70
CA ARG A 456 -22.74 -19.67 19.32
C ARG A 456 -21.73 -19.07 18.35
N MET A 457 -21.17 -17.90 18.69
CA MET A 457 -20.16 -17.22 17.87
C MET A 457 -18.85 -18.01 17.76
N ARG A 458 -18.36 -18.58 18.87
CA ARG A 458 -17.14 -19.41 18.86
C ARG A 458 -17.32 -20.69 18.05
N VAL A 459 -18.51 -21.29 18.04
CA VAL A 459 -18.84 -22.46 17.20
C VAL A 459 -18.87 -22.08 15.72
N GLU A 460 -19.46 -20.95 15.37
CA GLU A 460 -19.53 -20.47 13.99
C GLU A 460 -18.13 -20.18 13.42
N LEU A 461 -17.25 -19.55 14.20
CA LEU A 461 -15.84 -19.35 13.84
C LEU A 461 -15.15 -20.67 13.49
N ARG A 462 -15.36 -21.71 14.30
CA ARG A 462 -14.78 -23.05 14.05
C ARG A 462 -15.37 -23.73 12.82
N LYS A 463 -16.69 -23.66 12.62
CA LYS A 463 -17.37 -24.25 11.45
C LYS A 463 -16.86 -23.67 10.13
N ASN A 464 -16.57 -22.36 10.12
CA ASN A 464 -16.07 -21.67 8.93
C ASN A 464 -14.54 -21.78 8.76
N GLY A 465 -13.85 -22.59 9.59
CA GLY A 465 -12.40 -22.76 9.54
C GLY A 465 -11.60 -21.52 9.98
N LEU A 466 -12.25 -20.54 10.59
CA LEU A 466 -11.65 -19.26 10.96
C LEU A 466 -10.92 -19.41 12.31
N LYS A 467 -9.59 -19.24 12.30
CA LYS A 467 -8.75 -19.37 13.50
C LYS A 467 -8.31 -18.00 14.03
N LYS A 468 -8.34 -17.84 15.36
CA LYS A 468 -7.77 -16.67 16.05
C LYS A 468 -6.25 -16.65 15.83
N VAL A 469 -5.72 -15.53 15.34
CA VAL A 469 -4.28 -15.30 15.22
C VAL A 469 -3.65 -15.23 16.61
N ALA A 470 -2.61 -16.02 16.86
CA ALA A 470 -1.88 -15.98 18.13
C ALA A 470 -1.06 -14.68 18.24
N GLY A 471 -1.04 -14.06 19.42
CA GLY A 471 -0.21 -12.90 19.67
C GLY A 471 1.27 -13.28 19.71
N GLN A 472 2.08 -12.60 18.92
CA GLN A 472 3.52 -12.85 18.73
C GLN A 472 4.29 -11.53 18.79
N SER A 473 5.40 -11.54 19.51
CA SER A 473 6.29 -10.39 19.61
C SER A 473 7.65 -10.71 19.02
N PHE A 474 8.13 -9.81 18.17
CA PHE A 474 9.40 -9.91 17.47
C PHE A 474 10.37 -8.87 18.01
N ILE A 475 11.64 -9.27 18.15
CA ILE A 475 12.73 -8.38 18.50
C ILE A 475 13.97 -8.69 17.67
N GLU A 476 14.62 -7.65 17.17
CA GLU A 476 15.91 -7.77 16.48
C GLU A 476 17.05 -7.55 17.48
N VAL A 477 17.91 -8.56 17.64
CA VAL A 477 19.13 -8.46 18.45
C VAL A 477 20.30 -8.96 17.63
N GLY A 478 21.30 -8.09 17.41
CA GLY A 478 22.37 -8.39 16.45
C GLY A 478 21.80 -8.51 15.03
N ASN A 479 22.14 -9.56 14.29
CA ASN A 479 21.62 -9.84 12.94
C ASN A 479 20.47 -10.87 12.93
N LYS A 480 19.84 -11.14 14.08
CA LYS A 480 18.84 -12.19 14.22
C LYS A 480 17.54 -11.62 14.79
N ILE A 481 16.43 -12.02 14.18
CA ILE A 481 15.08 -11.77 14.69
C ILE A 481 14.70 -12.93 15.59
N TYR A 482 14.26 -12.62 16.81
CA TYR A 482 13.71 -13.56 17.76
C TYR A 482 12.21 -13.35 17.84
N ASN A 483 11.46 -14.45 17.86
CA ASN A 483 10.00 -14.45 18.00
C ASN A 483 9.64 -15.08 19.33
N PHE A 484 8.67 -14.50 20.02
CA PHE A 484 8.11 -15.01 21.26
C PHE A 484 6.59 -15.14 21.12
N LEU A 485 6.08 -16.31 21.50
CA LEU A 485 4.65 -16.53 21.74
C LEU A 485 4.27 -16.15 23.19
N ALA A 486 2.97 -16.11 23.47
CA ALA A 486 2.52 -16.10 24.86
C ALA A 486 2.88 -17.44 25.53
N GLU A 487 3.34 -17.40 26.78
CA GLU A 487 3.83 -18.58 27.54
C GLU A 487 4.96 -19.35 26.83
N ASP A 488 5.77 -18.65 26.03
CA ASP A 488 6.80 -19.30 25.23
C ASP A 488 7.96 -19.81 26.09
N HIS A 489 8.26 -21.11 25.93
CA HIS A 489 9.42 -21.79 26.53
C HIS A 489 10.35 -22.41 25.48
N SER A 490 10.08 -22.21 24.19
CA SER A 490 10.82 -22.80 23.07
C SER A 490 12.23 -22.24 22.92
N HIS A 491 12.48 -21.02 23.41
CA HIS A 491 13.82 -20.44 23.39
C HIS A 491 14.77 -21.23 24.30
N HIS A 492 15.96 -21.58 23.79
CA HIS A 492 16.98 -22.33 24.54
C HIS A 492 17.39 -21.69 25.86
N GLU A 493 17.26 -20.37 25.99
CA GLU A 493 17.53 -19.61 27.22
C GLU A 493 16.26 -19.20 27.99
N SER A 494 15.12 -19.85 27.76
CA SER A 494 13.84 -19.47 28.36
C SER A 494 13.93 -19.29 29.89
N GLY A 495 14.60 -20.21 30.59
CA GLY A 495 14.81 -20.08 32.05
C GLY A 495 15.49 -18.77 32.49
N LEU A 496 16.45 -18.27 31.71
CA LEU A 496 17.12 -17.00 31.98
C LEU A 496 16.24 -15.79 31.63
N ILE A 497 15.46 -15.89 30.56
CA ILE A 497 14.49 -14.85 30.17
C ILE A 497 13.44 -14.68 31.27
N TYR A 498 12.88 -15.77 31.79
CA TYR A 498 11.91 -15.71 32.89
C TYR A 498 12.53 -15.20 34.19
N LYS A 499 13.80 -15.51 34.46
CA LYS A 499 14.52 -14.94 35.60
C LYS A 499 14.65 -13.41 35.46
N GLU A 500 15.10 -12.92 34.31
CA GLU A 500 15.21 -11.48 34.05
C GLU A 500 13.84 -10.78 34.12
N LEU A 501 12.78 -11.44 33.64
CA LEU A 501 11.42 -10.92 33.76
C LEU A 501 10.99 -10.75 35.22
N ASN A 502 11.25 -11.74 36.07
CA ASN A 502 10.95 -11.65 37.51
C ASN A 502 11.79 -10.56 38.21
N ASP A 503 13.05 -10.38 37.79
CA ASP A 503 13.91 -9.31 38.31
C ASP A 503 13.40 -7.93 37.90
N LEU A 504 12.89 -7.76 36.67
CA LEU A 504 12.23 -6.54 36.21
C LEU A 504 10.96 -6.26 37.03
N ASP A 505 10.13 -7.27 37.28
CA ASP A 505 8.91 -7.13 38.10
C ASP A 505 9.25 -6.65 39.52
N ALA A 506 10.26 -7.23 40.14
CA ALA A 506 10.71 -6.83 41.47
C ALA A 506 11.22 -5.37 41.48
N ARG A 507 11.92 -4.93 40.43
CA ARG A 507 12.37 -3.54 40.28
C ARG A 507 11.20 -2.58 40.10
N ILE A 508 10.23 -2.92 39.25
CA ILE A 508 9.01 -2.13 39.04
C ILE A 508 8.25 -1.97 40.36
N LYS A 509 8.01 -3.06 41.09
CA LYS A 509 7.35 -3.00 42.41
C LYS A 509 8.12 -2.13 43.41
N ARG A 510 9.46 -2.21 43.42
CA ARG A 510 10.29 -1.38 44.31
C ARG A 510 10.19 0.10 43.98
N VAL A 511 10.28 0.46 42.69
CA VAL A 511 10.16 1.87 42.25
C VAL A 511 8.75 2.41 42.49
N ALA A 512 7.72 1.60 42.26
CA ALA A 512 6.33 1.98 42.58
C ALA A 512 6.12 2.27 44.07
N LYS A 513 6.82 1.56 44.96
CA LYS A 513 6.67 1.68 46.41
C LYS A 513 7.53 2.77 47.06
N TYR A 514 8.73 3.02 46.54
CA TYR A 514 9.74 3.88 47.18
C TYR A 514 10.32 4.97 46.27
N GLY A 515 9.90 5.05 45.01
CA GLY A 515 10.41 6.02 44.04
C GLY A 515 9.85 7.44 44.22
N PRO A 516 10.51 8.47 43.65
CA PRO A 516 9.91 9.80 43.53
C PRO A 516 8.58 9.70 42.77
N LYS A 517 7.57 10.47 43.20
CA LYS A 517 6.17 10.39 42.75
C LYS A 517 6.03 10.00 41.27
N LEU A 518 5.65 8.74 41.02
CA LEU A 518 5.34 8.23 39.68
C LEU A 518 4.31 9.15 39.01
N ILE A 519 4.49 9.38 37.72
CA ILE A 519 3.50 10.06 36.87
C ILE A 519 2.22 9.20 36.73
N ASN A 520 2.24 7.92 37.13
CA ASN A 520 1.06 7.05 37.14
C ASN A 520 0.63 6.71 38.58
N LYS A 521 -0.57 7.17 38.96
CA LYS A 521 -1.32 6.83 40.19
C LYS A 521 -1.77 5.34 40.22
N VAL A 522 -0.94 4.39 39.81
CA VAL A 522 -1.31 2.98 39.86
C VAL A 522 -1.12 2.50 41.29
N GLU A 523 -2.22 2.20 41.97
CA GLU A 523 -2.19 1.65 43.33
C GLU A 523 -1.45 0.31 43.36
N GLU A 524 -0.78 -0.03 44.46
CA GLU A 524 0.03 -1.25 44.61
C GLU A 524 -0.79 -2.51 44.22
N LYS A 525 -2.08 -2.56 44.59
CA LYS A 525 -3.00 -3.65 44.24
C LYS A 525 -3.31 -3.72 42.74
N GLU A 526 -3.49 -2.57 42.08
CA GLU A 526 -3.72 -2.53 40.63
C GLU A 526 -2.45 -2.97 39.89
N LEU A 527 -1.26 -2.54 40.35
CA LEU A 527 0.02 -2.93 39.78
C LEU A 527 0.23 -4.45 39.82
N GLU A 528 -0.05 -5.08 40.96
CA GLU A 528 0.04 -6.55 41.06
C GLU A 528 -0.95 -7.24 40.13
N GLY A 529 -2.17 -6.70 40.00
CA GLY A 529 -3.15 -7.18 39.04
C GLY A 529 -2.66 -7.08 37.60
N ILE A 530 -2.05 -5.96 37.20
CA ILE A 530 -1.48 -5.74 35.87
C ILE A 530 -0.37 -6.76 35.62
N ILE A 531 0.62 -6.86 36.52
CA ILE A 531 1.77 -7.77 36.38
C ILE A 531 1.28 -9.23 36.28
N SER A 532 0.25 -9.61 37.03
CA SER A 532 -0.33 -10.95 36.99
C SER A 532 -1.03 -11.22 35.65
N ARG A 533 -1.92 -10.33 35.20
CA ARG A 533 -2.72 -10.51 33.97
C ARG A 533 -1.87 -10.55 32.71
N CYS A 534 -0.81 -9.74 32.63
CA CYS A 534 0.07 -9.72 31.47
C CYS A 534 1.31 -10.61 31.60
N LYS A 535 1.46 -11.38 32.69
CA LYS A 535 2.66 -12.18 33.04
C LYS A 535 3.23 -12.97 31.87
N TYR A 536 2.35 -13.56 31.08
CA TYR A 536 2.70 -14.48 30.03
C TYR A 536 2.59 -13.90 28.62
N HIS A 537 2.40 -12.60 28.49
CA HIS A 537 2.29 -11.95 27.18
C HIS A 537 3.66 -11.88 26.50
N SER A 538 3.69 -12.14 25.20
CA SER A 538 4.92 -12.22 24.39
C SER A 538 5.77 -10.96 24.43
N GLU A 539 5.15 -9.79 24.59
CA GLU A 539 5.80 -8.48 24.67
C GLU A 539 6.80 -8.46 25.83
N ARG A 540 6.42 -9.05 26.97
CA ARG A 540 7.24 -9.04 28.19
C ARG A 540 8.45 -9.97 28.05
N LEU A 541 8.27 -11.12 27.40
CA LEU A 541 9.37 -12.02 27.08
C LEU A 541 10.36 -11.34 26.14
N ALA A 542 9.87 -10.63 25.13
CA ALA A 542 10.72 -9.86 24.22
C ALA A 542 11.50 -8.75 24.95
N ILE A 543 10.87 -8.00 25.86
CA ILE A 543 11.54 -6.99 26.71
C ILE A 543 12.62 -7.64 27.58
N ALA A 544 12.29 -8.71 28.30
CA ALA A 544 13.22 -9.38 29.19
C ALA A 544 14.43 -9.94 28.42
N PHE A 545 14.19 -10.56 27.26
CA PHE A 545 15.25 -11.02 26.36
C PHE A 545 16.14 -9.86 25.90
N ALA A 546 15.56 -8.72 25.50
CA ALA A 546 16.30 -7.53 25.09
C ALA A 546 17.28 -7.07 26.19
N VAL A 547 16.75 -6.91 27.41
CA VAL A 547 17.52 -6.44 28.58
C VAL A 547 18.64 -7.43 28.92
N MET A 548 18.32 -8.74 28.92
CA MET A 548 19.28 -9.80 29.17
C MET A 548 20.43 -9.77 28.15
N THR A 549 20.13 -9.67 26.85
CA THR A 549 21.17 -9.67 25.82
C THR A 549 22.00 -8.38 25.84
N MET A 550 21.39 -7.23 26.12
CA MET A 550 22.11 -5.96 26.24
C MET A 550 23.13 -5.98 27.39
N ARG A 551 22.75 -6.54 28.55
CA ARG A 551 23.65 -6.71 29.69
C ARG A 551 24.84 -7.60 29.34
N ARG A 552 24.60 -8.70 28.62
CA ARG A 552 25.67 -9.62 28.20
C ARG A 552 26.63 -9.02 27.20
N ASN A 553 26.13 -8.23 26.26
CA ASN A 553 26.96 -7.66 25.20
C ASN A 553 27.78 -6.44 25.66
N GLY A 554 27.67 -6.02 26.93
CA GLY A 554 28.35 -4.84 27.45
C GLY A 554 27.93 -3.54 26.75
N THR A 555 26.83 -3.55 25.99
CA THR A 555 26.29 -2.40 25.27
C THR A 555 25.51 -1.49 26.23
N SER A 556 26.19 -1.06 27.30
CA SER A 556 25.94 0.22 27.95
C SER A 556 26.66 1.36 27.21
N SER A 557 27.28 1.08 26.05
CA SER A 557 28.05 2.03 25.27
C SER A 557 27.13 3.12 24.72
N VAL A 558 27.17 4.27 25.39
CA VAL A 558 26.75 5.57 24.90
C VAL A 558 27.39 5.77 23.52
N THR A 559 26.62 5.60 22.47
CA THR A 559 27.00 6.06 21.13
C THR A 559 26.85 7.58 21.06
N PRO A 560 27.61 8.29 20.21
CA PRO A 560 27.39 9.71 19.97
C PRO A 560 25.98 9.87 19.36
N GLY A 561 24.99 10.22 20.20
CA GLY A 561 23.57 10.19 19.84
C GLY A 561 22.63 9.57 20.90
N GLY A 562 23.17 9.02 22.01
CA GLY A 562 22.37 8.46 23.11
C GLY A 562 22.28 6.93 23.12
N GLU A 563 21.46 6.39 24.02
CA GLU A 563 21.21 4.96 24.18
C GLU A 563 20.33 4.40 23.05
N ILE A 564 20.75 3.29 22.39
CA ILE A 564 19.94 2.65 21.34
C ILE A 564 18.62 2.14 21.93
N PRO A 565 17.44 2.56 21.43
CA PRO A 565 16.16 2.15 21.99
C PRO A 565 15.89 0.66 21.76
N ILE A 566 15.15 0.04 22.67
CA ILE A 566 14.65 -1.33 22.51
C ILE A 566 13.46 -1.28 21.55
N ARG A 567 13.55 -1.98 20.41
CA ARG A 567 12.48 -2.03 19.40
C ARG A 567 11.78 -3.38 19.45
N ILE A 568 10.46 -3.36 19.62
CA ILE A 568 9.62 -4.57 19.66
C ILE A 568 8.47 -4.40 18.67
N THR A 569 8.17 -5.45 17.92
CA THR A 569 6.99 -5.48 17.03
C THR A 569 6.01 -6.51 17.53
N LYS A 570 4.73 -6.15 17.64
CA LYS A 570 3.61 -7.01 17.96
C LYS A 570 2.71 -7.13 16.72
N ASN A 571 2.34 -8.36 16.37
CA ASN A 571 1.43 -8.62 15.24
C ASN A 571 -0.03 -8.21 15.50
N LEU A 572 -0.40 -8.01 16.77
CA LEU A 572 -1.72 -7.58 17.23
C LEU A 572 -1.64 -6.19 17.91
N ARG A 573 -2.79 -5.59 18.20
CA ARG A 573 -2.84 -4.40 19.08
C ARG A 573 -2.29 -4.75 20.46
N VAL A 574 -1.44 -3.87 21.01
CA VAL A 574 -0.93 -4.03 22.39
C VAL A 574 -2.08 -3.81 23.37
N CYS A 575 -2.23 -4.69 24.36
CA CYS A 575 -3.30 -4.58 25.37
C CYS A 575 -2.98 -3.50 26.43
N ARG A 576 -4.01 -3.03 27.16
CA ARG A 576 -3.88 -2.03 28.24
C ARG A 576 -2.80 -2.40 29.26
N ASP A 577 -2.82 -3.63 29.75
CA ASP A 577 -1.88 -4.07 30.79
C ASP A 577 -0.44 -4.12 30.28
N CYS A 578 -0.20 -4.58 29.04
CA CYS A 578 1.13 -4.53 28.43
C CYS A 578 1.59 -3.11 28.15
N HIS A 579 0.70 -2.22 27.72
CA HIS A 579 1.02 -0.82 27.50
C HIS A 579 1.48 -0.14 28.81
N ILE A 580 0.72 -0.30 29.89
CA ILE A 580 1.07 0.24 31.21
C ILE A 580 2.37 -0.38 31.73
N TYR A 581 2.54 -1.70 31.58
CA TYR A 581 3.76 -2.38 31.98
C TYR A 581 4.99 -1.82 31.24
N THR A 582 4.91 -1.61 29.92
CA THR A 582 6.02 -1.04 29.14
C THR A 582 6.36 0.40 29.56
N LYS A 583 5.36 1.23 29.94
CA LYS A 583 5.61 2.55 30.54
C LYS A 583 6.49 2.41 31.78
N LEU A 584 6.09 1.54 32.72
CA LEU A 584 6.84 1.32 33.96
C LEU A 584 8.25 0.78 33.69
N VAL A 585 8.40 -0.11 32.71
CA VAL A 585 9.72 -0.59 32.27
C VAL A 585 10.59 0.55 31.76
N SER A 586 10.08 1.45 30.92
CA SER A 586 10.86 2.58 30.38
C SER A 586 11.41 3.48 31.48
N GLU A 587 10.63 3.72 32.54
CA GLU A 587 11.02 4.51 33.70
C GLU A 587 12.07 3.80 34.55
N VAL A 588 11.86 2.51 34.84
CA VAL A 588 12.75 1.69 35.67
C VAL A 588 14.10 1.43 35.00
N LEU A 589 14.10 1.31 33.67
CA LEU A 589 15.30 1.13 32.87
C LEU A 589 15.98 2.45 32.50
N ARG A 590 15.27 3.59 32.60
CA ARG A 590 15.69 4.89 32.04
C ARG A 590 16.13 4.78 30.58
N ARG A 591 15.33 4.05 29.80
CA ARG A 591 15.64 3.76 28.41
C ARG A 591 14.40 3.82 27.54
N ASP A 592 14.58 4.33 26.33
CA ASP A 592 13.53 4.45 25.35
C ASP A 592 13.13 3.06 24.82
N LEU A 593 11.84 2.72 24.90
CA LEU A 593 11.26 1.54 24.26
C LEU A 593 10.33 1.98 23.14
N ILE A 594 10.50 1.39 21.97
CA ILE A 594 9.67 1.63 20.80
C ILE A 594 8.91 0.34 20.52
N VAL A 595 7.60 0.33 20.76
CA VAL A 595 6.75 -0.82 20.48
C VAL A 595 5.85 -0.51 19.30
N ARG A 596 6.02 -1.25 18.21
CA ARG A 596 5.08 -1.28 17.09
C ARG A 596 3.98 -2.28 17.39
N ASP A 597 2.72 -1.86 17.29
CA ASP A 597 1.57 -2.76 17.25
C ASP A 597 1.02 -2.87 15.83
N ALA A 598 -0.13 -3.54 15.67
CA ALA A 598 -0.76 -3.72 14.35
C ALA A 598 -1.13 -2.41 13.63
N HIS A 599 -1.18 -1.27 14.34
CA HIS A 599 -1.70 -0.01 13.83
C HIS A 599 -0.77 1.20 13.99
N ARG A 600 0.12 1.21 15.00
CA ARG A 600 0.97 2.37 15.30
C ARG A 600 2.23 2.01 16.11
N PHE A 601 3.11 2.98 16.23
CA PHE A 601 4.21 2.97 17.18
C PHE A 601 3.83 3.65 18.49
N HIS A 602 4.37 3.10 19.56
CA HIS A 602 4.30 3.64 20.90
C HIS A 602 5.73 3.90 21.36
N HIS A 603 6.05 5.16 21.61
CA HIS A 603 7.36 5.58 22.13
C HIS A 603 7.24 5.76 23.63
N PHE A 604 7.83 4.83 24.39
CA PHE A 604 7.85 4.85 25.83
C PHE A 604 9.16 5.46 26.32
N LYS A 605 9.04 6.58 27.02
CA LYS A 605 10.16 7.32 27.58
C LYS A 605 9.78 7.86 28.95
N ASP A 606 10.60 7.55 29.95
CA ASP A 606 10.45 8.04 31.32
C ASP A 606 9.02 7.85 31.89
N GLY A 607 8.40 6.70 31.60
CA GLY A 607 7.06 6.37 32.10
C GLY A 607 5.89 6.97 31.31
N ILE A 608 6.18 7.68 30.21
CA ILE A 608 5.19 8.31 29.34
C ILE A 608 5.21 7.61 27.98
N CYS A 609 4.04 7.49 27.34
CA CYS A 609 3.92 7.01 25.96
C CYS A 609 3.53 8.15 25.01
N SER A 610 4.06 8.17 23.79
CA SER A 610 3.68 9.15 22.74
C SER A 610 2.17 9.20 22.48
N CYS A 611 1.42 8.13 22.74
CA CYS A 611 -0.03 8.13 22.60
C CYS A 611 -0.81 8.82 23.73
N ARG A 612 -0.14 9.29 24.80
CA ARG A 612 -0.76 9.99 25.95
C ARG A 612 -1.92 9.22 26.59
N ASP A 613 -1.80 7.90 26.62
CA ASP A 613 -2.83 6.98 27.11
C ASP A 613 -4.17 7.01 26.32
N TYR A 614 -4.20 7.68 25.17
CA TYR A 614 -5.25 7.58 24.18
C TYR A 614 -4.99 6.33 23.33
N TRP A 615 -5.28 5.15 23.88
CA TRP A 615 -5.12 3.84 23.25
C TRP A 615 -6.44 3.07 23.19
#